data_AF-A0A0Q7YAA4-F1
#
_entry.id   AF-A0A0Q7YAA4-F1
#
_cell.length_a   1.000
_cell.length_b   1.000
_cell.length_c   1.000
_cell.angle_alpha   90.00
_cell.angle_beta   90.00
_cell.angle_gamma   90.00
#
_symmetry.space_group_name_H-M   'P 1'
#
loop_
_entity.id
_entity.type
_entity.pdbx_description
1 polymer ?
#
loop_
_entity_poly.entity_id
_entity_poly.type
_entity_poly.pdbx_seq_one_letter_code
_entity_poly.pdbx_strand_id
1 'polypeptide(L)'
;MGQSYSSFIEAGSNAKSVRELHAITLAISEDDRTPKNARAASLSLLRKLEQVVDRPIAKASFLASIWRDFRQLMLLLEEKRVEPATTTKAVASGSHPHPTRWDAPFKGPGDRL
;
A
#
# COMPACT_ATOMS: atom_id res chain seq x y z
N MET A 1 -17.28 -10.07 11.75
CA MET A 1 -16.82 -10.76 10.52
C MET A 1 -16.25 -9.67 9.61
N GLY A 2 -14.95 -9.71 9.27
CA GLY A 2 -14.34 -8.71 8.38
C GLY A 2 -14.62 -9.04 6.92
N GLN A 3 -14.97 -8.04 6.10
CA GLN A 3 -15.20 -8.26 4.68
C GLN A 3 -13.85 -8.45 3.98
N SER A 4 -13.81 -9.33 2.97
CA SER A 4 -12.59 -9.54 2.20
C SER A 4 -12.34 -8.33 1.29
N TYR A 5 -11.07 -7.95 1.07
CA TYR A 5 -10.71 -6.86 0.14
C TYR A 5 -11.32 -7.01 -1.24
N SER A 6 -11.44 -8.26 -1.72
CA SER A 6 -12.11 -8.58 -2.98
C SER A 6 -13.57 -8.13 -3.02
N SER A 7 -14.29 -8.22 -1.91
CA SER A 7 -15.68 -7.77 -1.79
C SER A 7 -15.78 -6.24 -1.87
N PHE A 8 -14.83 -5.51 -1.27
CA PHE A 8 -14.78 -4.04 -1.39
C PHE A 8 -14.47 -3.59 -2.82
N ILE A 9 -13.54 -4.25 -3.50
CA ILE A 9 -13.15 -3.91 -4.89
C ILE A 9 -14.31 -4.22 -5.85
N GLU A 10 -15.00 -5.35 -5.66
CA GLU A 10 -16.17 -5.73 -6.45
C GLU A 10 -17.34 -4.76 -6.22
N ALA A 11 -17.63 -4.42 -4.95
CA ALA A 11 -18.64 -3.42 -4.63
C ALA A 11 -18.29 -2.04 -5.20
N GLY A 12 -17.01 -1.64 -5.12
CA GLY A 12 -16.53 -0.36 -5.65
C GLY A 12 -16.62 -0.26 -7.18
N SER A 13 -16.36 -1.35 -7.89
CA SER A 13 -16.50 -1.42 -9.35
C SER A 13 -17.96 -1.32 -9.80
N ASN A 14 -18.90 -1.76 -8.96
CA ASN A 14 -20.33 -1.76 -9.23
C ASN A 14 -21.07 -0.50 -8.75
N ALA A 15 -20.42 0.37 -7.97
CA ALA A 15 -21.02 1.58 -7.44
C ALA A 15 -21.42 2.54 -8.58
N LYS A 16 -22.66 3.03 -8.57
CA LYS A 16 -23.21 3.96 -9.57
C LYS A 16 -23.60 5.31 -8.98
N SER A 17 -23.61 5.42 -7.65
CA SER A 17 -24.07 6.61 -6.93
C SER A 17 -23.11 7.03 -5.83
N VAL A 18 -23.16 8.32 -5.49
CA VAL A 18 -22.39 8.91 -4.38
C VAL A 18 -22.77 8.28 -3.03
N ARG A 19 -24.01 7.82 -2.87
CA ARG A 19 -24.46 7.09 -1.67
C ARG A 19 -23.82 5.72 -1.54
N GLU A 20 -23.70 4.97 -2.64
CA GLU A 20 -23.00 3.68 -2.64
C GLU A 20 -21.51 3.87 -2.36
N LEU A 21 -20.88 4.88 -2.96
CA LEU A 21 -19.50 5.25 -2.66
C LEU A 21 -19.31 5.56 -1.17
N HIS A 22 -20.24 6.28 -0.56
CA HIS A 22 -20.23 6.57 0.87
C HIS A 22 -20.32 5.29 1.71
N ALA A 23 -21.26 4.40 1.43
CA ALA A 23 -21.42 3.14 2.16
C ALA A 23 -20.15 2.26 2.07
N ILE A 24 -19.56 2.14 0.88
CA ILE A 24 -18.34 1.35 0.67
C ILE A 24 -17.14 1.98 1.39
N THR A 25 -17.00 3.30 1.29
CA THR A 25 -15.89 4.03 1.93
C THR A 25 -16.00 3.97 3.46
N LEU A 26 -17.21 4.04 4.00
CA LEU A 26 -17.48 3.85 5.43
C LEU A 26 -17.05 2.47 5.90
N ALA A 27 -17.49 1.42 5.19
CA ALA A 27 -17.14 0.04 5.52
C ALA A 27 -15.61 -0.20 5.49
N ILE A 28 -14.88 0.42 4.56
CA ILE A 28 -13.42 0.38 4.51
C ILE A 28 -12.81 1.09 5.74
N SER A 29 -13.36 2.23 6.16
CA SER A 29 -12.83 2.99 7.30
C SER A 29 -13.04 2.30 8.65
N GLU A 30 -14.07 1.46 8.75
CA GLU A 30 -14.45 0.71 9.96
C GLU A 30 -13.75 -0.66 10.04
N ASP A 31 -13.27 -1.21 8.92
CA ASP A 31 -12.59 -2.50 8.91
C ASP A 31 -11.14 -2.38 9.42
N ASP A 32 -10.88 -2.94 10.60
CA ASP A 32 -9.55 -2.94 11.25
C ASP A 32 -8.48 -3.73 10.48
N ARG A 33 -8.88 -4.56 9.51
CA ARG A 33 -7.94 -5.26 8.64
C ARG A 33 -7.34 -4.33 7.60
N THR A 34 -8.03 -3.25 7.26
CA THR A 34 -7.59 -2.32 6.21
C THR A 34 -6.27 -1.63 6.57
N PRO A 35 -5.39 -1.43 5.59
CA PRO A 35 -4.09 -0.84 5.85
C PRO A 35 -4.26 0.64 6.21
N LYS A 36 -3.41 1.15 7.10
CA LYS A 36 -3.53 2.51 7.67
C LYS A 36 -3.63 3.60 6.60
N ASN A 37 -2.96 3.44 5.47
CA ASN A 37 -3.01 4.35 4.32
C ASN A 37 -4.40 4.33 3.63
N ALA A 38 -4.99 3.16 3.39
CA ALA A 38 -6.34 3.04 2.85
C ALA A 38 -7.40 3.54 3.85
N ARG A 39 -7.19 3.32 5.15
CA ARG A 39 -8.04 3.87 6.22
C ARG A 39 -7.99 5.40 6.26
N ALA A 40 -6.80 5.99 6.14
CA ALA A 40 -6.64 7.46 6.07
C ALA A 40 -7.26 8.06 4.79
N ALA A 41 -7.09 7.38 3.65
CA ALA A 41 -7.67 7.79 2.37
C ALA A 41 -9.21 7.69 2.39
N SER A 42 -9.77 6.62 2.96
CA SER A 42 -11.21 6.45 3.12
C SER A 42 -11.82 7.50 4.05
N LEU A 43 -11.20 7.80 5.20
CA LEU A 43 -11.64 8.89 6.08
C LEU A 43 -11.61 10.27 5.40
N SER A 44 -10.59 10.54 4.59
CA SER A 44 -10.49 11.78 3.83
C SER A 44 -11.58 11.87 2.75
N LEU A 45 -11.91 10.74 2.12
CA LEU A 45 -12.96 10.65 1.11
C LEU A 45 -14.36 10.76 1.73
N LEU A 46 -14.60 10.18 2.91
CA LEU A 46 -15.85 10.32 3.66
C LEU A 46 -16.19 11.78 3.91
N ARG A 47 -15.24 12.58 4.40
CA ARG A 47 -15.44 14.03 4.61
C ARG A 47 -15.81 14.80 3.34
N LYS A 48 -15.37 14.33 2.16
CA LYS A 48 -15.76 14.92 0.86
C LYS A 48 -17.15 14.47 0.44
N LEU A 49 -17.50 13.21 0.71
CA LEU A 49 -18.82 12.64 0.41
C LEU A 49 -19.90 13.27 1.28
N GLU A 50 -19.63 13.49 2.58
CA GLU A 50 -20.53 14.21 3.50
C GLU A 50 -20.85 15.62 2.98
N GLN A 51 -19.86 16.34 2.43
CA GLN A 51 -20.08 17.65 1.80
C GLN A 51 -20.99 17.61 0.57
N VAL A 52 -21.09 16.46 -0.13
CA VAL A 52 -22.06 16.27 -1.22
C VAL A 52 -23.44 15.97 -0.67
N VAL A 53 -23.53 15.15 0.38
CA VAL A 53 -24.81 14.81 1.02
C VAL A 53 -25.51 16.08 1.53
N ASP A 54 -24.74 17.02 2.08
CA ASP A 54 -25.24 18.30 2.59
C ASP A 54 -25.47 19.37 1.51
N ARG A 55 -25.09 19.12 0.25
CA ARG A 55 -25.21 20.09 -0.86
C ARG A 55 -26.00 19.52 -2.03
N PRO A 56 -27.24 20.00 -2.28
CA PRO A 56 -28.09 19.46 -3.35
C PRO A 56 -27.53 19.70 -4.77
N ILE A 57 -26.56 20.61 -4.95
CA ILE A 57 -25.92 20.87 -6.24
C ILE A 57 -24.40 20.89 -6.05
N ALA A 58 -23.76 19.74 -6.25
CA ALA A 58 -22.31 19.64 -6.33
C ALA A 58 -21.82 19.98 -7.76
N LYS A 59 -20.75 20.76 -7.86
CA LYS A 59 -20.10 21.05 -9.16
C LYS A 59 -19.62 19.73 -9.79
N ALA A 60 -19.75 19.60 -11.11
CA ALA A 60 -19.28 18.41 -11.84
C ALA A 60 -17.79 18.11 -11.59
N SER A 61 -16.95 19.14 -11.47
CA SER A 61 -15.53 19.01 -11.11
C SER A 61 -15.30 18.42 -9.71
N PHE A 62 -16.18 18.74 -8.77
CA PHE A 62 -16.12 18.18 -7.42
C PHE A 62 -16.52 16.70 -7.41
N LEU A 63 -17.61 16.34 -8.10
CA LEU A 63 -18.00 14.95 -8.29
C LEU A 63 -16.90 14.14 -9.00
N ALA A 64 -16.28 14.70 -10.03
CA ALA A 64 -15.15 14.06 -10.71
C ALA A 64 -13.96 13.82 -9.77
N SER A 65 -13.67 14.75 -8.85
CA SER A 65 -12.61 14.58 -7.86
C SER A 65 -12.90 13.44 -6.88
N ILE A 66 -14.17 13.29 -6.46
CA ILE A 66 -14.60 12.18 -5.60
C ILE A 66 -14.41 10.84 -6.31
N TRP A 67 -14.84 10.73 -7.57
CA TRP A 67 -14.65 9.52 -8.36
C TRP A 67 -13.18 9.17 -8.56
N ARG A 68 -12.33 10.17 -8.80
CA ARG A 68 -10.89 9.98 -8.93
C ARG A 68 -10.28 9.47 -7.62
N ASP A 69 -10.60 10.11 -6.50
CA ASP A 69 -10.08 9.75 -5.19
C ASP A 69 -10.57 8.35 -4.75
N PHE A 70 -11.80 7.98 -5.11
CA PHE A 70 -12.32 6.62 -4.90
C PHE A 70 -11.57 5.57 -5.73
N ARG A 71 -11.27 5.83 -7.00
CA ARG A 71 -10.45 4.91 -7.82
C ARG A 71 -9.06 4.72 -7.24
N GLN A 72 -8.44 5.79 -6.72
CA GLN A 72 -7.16 5.70 -6.03
C GLN A 72 -7.25 4.83 -4.77
N LEU A 73 -8.33 4.96 -3.99
CA LEU A 73 -8.60 4.08 -2.85
C LEU A 73 -8.71 2.61 -3.26
N MET A 74 -9.41 2.31 -4.36
CA MET A 74 -9.52 0.93 -4.89
C MET A 74 -8.16 0.38 -5.33
N LEU A 75 -7.33 1.19 -5.99
CA LEU A 75 -5.96 0.80 -6.37
C LEU A 75 -5.09 0.48 -5.16
N LEU A 76 -5.21 1.25 -4.06
CA LEU A 76 -4.48 0.96 -2.82
C LEU A 76 -4.91 -0.38 -2.19
N LEU A 77 -6.19 -0.73 -2.29
CA LEU A 77 -6.69 -2.03 -1.82
C LEU A 77 -6.24 -3.18 -2.74
N GLU A 78 -6.15 -2.93 -4.04
CA GLU A 78 -5.69 -3.91 -5.05
C GLU A 78 -4.19 -4.17 -4.97
N GLU A 79 -3.36 -3.13 -4.80
CA GLU A 79 -1.91 -3.27 -4.63
C GLU A 79 -1.58 -4.17 -3.42
N LYS A 80 -2.36 -4.06 -2.33
CA LYS A 80 -2.20 -4.91 -1.16
C LYS A 80 -2.75 -6.33 -1.31
N ARG A 81 -3.60 -6.57 -2.32
CA ARG A 81 -3.97 -7.94 -2.75
C ARG A 81 -2.81 -8.63 -3.48
N VAL A 82 -1.97 -7.85 -4.17
CA VAL A 82 -0.88 -8.33 -5.04
C VAL A 82 0.46 -8.45 -4.31
N GLU A 83 0.56 -8.10 -3.04
CA GLU A 83 1.67 -8.53 -2.19
C GLU A 83 1.34 -9.84 -1.46
N PRO A 84 1.51 -11.03 -2.08
CA PRO A 84 1.74 -12.22 -1.30
C PRO A 84 3.14 -12.12 -0.71
N ALA A 85 3.23 -12.20 0.61
CA ALA A 85 4.39 -12.67 1.36
C ALA A 85 5.74 -12.57 0.62
N THR A 86 6.43 -11.44 0.72
CA THR A 86 7.89 -11.45 0.60
C THR A 86 8.45 -12.17 1.83
N THR A 87 8.39 -13.50 1.74
CA THR A 87 9.40 -14.46 2.16
C THR A 87 10.44 -13.86 3.10
N THR A 88 10.15 -13.92 4.41
CA THR A 88 11.17 -13.89 5.44
C THR A 88 11.89 -15.24 5.47
N LYS A 89 12.67 -15.58 4.42
CA LYS A 89 13.67 -16.66 4.38
C LYS A 89 14.67 -16.26 3.28
N ALA A 90 15.93 -15.95 3.52
CA ALA A 90 16.87 -16.72 4.30
C ALA A 90 17.94 -15.81 4.95
N VAL A 91 18.07 -15.91 6.27
CA VAL A 91 19.36 -15.77 6.93
C VAL A 91 20.15 -17.02 6.56
N ALA A 92 20.97 -16.90 5.53
CA ALA A 92 22.10 -17.79 5.28
C ALA A 92 23.22 -16.96 4.67
N SER A 93 23.74 -16.00 5.45
CA SER A 93 25.12 -15.53 5.26
C SER A 93 26.08 -16.60 5.79
N GLY A 94 26.09 -17.74 5.10
CA GLY A 94 27.18 -18.68 5.10
C GLY A 94 27.87 -18.56 3.76
N SER A 95 29.18 -18.32 3.78
CA SER A 95 30.11 -18.14 2.66
C SER A 95 30.45 -16.67 2.37
N HIS A 96 31.37 -16.15 3.15
CA HIS A 96 32.40 -15.25 2.63
C HIS A 96 33.27 -16.04 1.64
N PRO A 97 33.30 -15.74 0.33
CA PRO A 97 34.50 -15.99 -0.45
C PRO A 97 35.50 -14.88 -0.09
N HIS A 98 36.58 -15.28 0.58
CA HIS A 98 37.74 -14.45 0.86
C HIS A 98 38.27 -13.84 -0.45
N PRO A 99 38.29 -12.51 -0.63
CA PRO A 99 39.01 -11.93 -1.75
C PRO A 99 40.50 -12.00 -1.42
N THR A 100 41.21 -12.90 -2.08
CA THR A 100 42.68 -12.93 -2.17
C THR A 100 43.15 -11.60 -2.75
N ARG A 101 43.44 -10.64 -1.87
CA ARG A 101 44.09 -9.39 -2.27
C ARG A 101 45.55 -9.46 -1.84
N TRP A 102 46.39 -9.68 -2.85
CA TRP A 102 47.82 -9.40 -2.83
C TRP A 102 48.08 -8.03 -2.19
N ASP A 103 48.85 -8.03 -1.10
CA ASP A 103 49.56 -6.84 -0.63
C ASP A 103 51.04 -7.22 -0.45
N ALA A 104 51.78 -6.90 -1.50
CA ALA A 104 53.12 -6.28 -1.54
C ALA A 104 54.29 -6.77 -0.63
N PRO A 105 55.54 -6.50 -1.05
CA PRO A 105 56.73 -7.25 -0.69
C PRO A 105 57.51 -6.68 0.51
N PHE A 106 58.53 -7.44 0.94
CA PHE A 106 59.64 -7.13 1.86
C PHE A 106 59.46 -7.40 3.37
N LYS A 107 60.13 -8.48 3.83
CA LYS A 107 61.10 -8.42 4.95
C LYS A 107 62.04 -9.62 4.84
N GLY A 108 63.35 -9.36 4.70
CA GLY A 108 64.37 -10.37 4.36
C GLY A 108 64.73 -11.34 5.48
N PRO A 109 65.76 -12.16 5.27
CA PRO A 109 66.60 -12.62 6.38
C PRO A 109 68.01 -12.05 6.22
N GLY A 110 68.38 -11.17 7.15
CA GLY A 110 69.75 -11.20 7.63
C GLY A 110 69.96 -12.51 8.39
N ASP A 111 71.22 -12.96 8.35
CA ASP A 111 71.82 -14.02 9.17
C ASP A 111 71.82 -15.44 8.60
N ARG A 112 72.98 -15.82 8.04
CA ARG A 112 73.68 -17.05 8.43
C ARG A 112 75.14 -17.03 7.91
N LEU A 113 76.04 -16.89 8.89
CA LEU A 113 77.41 -17.44 9.03
C LEU A 113 78.41 -17.27 7.87
#